data_AF-A0A351D3C3-F1
#
_entry.id   AF-A0A351D3C3-F1
#
_cell.length_a   1.000
_cell.length_b   1.000
_cell.length_c   1.000
_cell.angle_alpha   90.00
_cell.angle_beta   90.00
_cell.angle_gamma   90.00
#
_symmetry.space_group_name_H-M   'P 1'
#
loop_
_entity.id
_entity.type
_entity.pdbx_description
1 polymer ?
#
loop_
_entity_poly.entity_id
_entity_poly.type
_entity_poly.pdbx_seq_one_letter_code
_entity_poly.pdbx_strand_id
1 'polypeptide(L)'
;MPLYKKFGKYGLVCLALLFLGTGAQADEPALFTSDGCSLFPDASFIGDSDWCSCCYIHDISYWMGGTAEQRLAEDAALKACVIEKTASKTLAFLMYQGVRVGGTPYLNTSFRWGYGWEYARKYQPLTALEQSQVDALIAEDPPSVAICN
;
A
#
# COMPACT_ATOMS: atom_id res chain seq x y z
N MET A 1 -26.75 -43.04 -59.68
CA MET A 1 -25.33 -42.61 -59.73
C MET A 1 -25.18 -41.70 -60.95
N PRO A 2 -24.54 -40.52 -60.93
CA PRO A 2 -23.84 -39.77 -59.87
C PRO A 2 -24.48 -38.35 -59.62
N LEU A 3 -24.39 -37.76 -58.41
CA LEU A 3 -23.54 -36.62 -58.00
C LEU A 3 -23.79 -35.31 -58.79
N TYR A 4 -23.85 -34.08 -58.26
CA TYR A 4 -23.83 -33.47 -56.92
C TYR A 4 -23.78 -31.93 -57.17
N LYS A 5 -24.42 -31.12 -56.31
CA LYS A 5 -24.11 -29.71 -55.96
C LYS A 5 -24.24 -28.61 -57.06
N LYS A 6 -24.83 -27.44 -56.78
CA LYS A 6 -24.48 -26.52 -55.68
C LYS A 6 -25.67 -25.64 -55.27
N PHE A 7 -26.08 -25.76 -54.01
CA PHE A 7 -27.02 -24.86 -53.34
C PHE A 7 -26.31 -23.58 -52.85
N GLY A 8 -27.03 -22.46 -52.90
CA GLY A 8 -27.08 -21.46 -51.83
C GLY A 8 -26.01 -20.38 -51.77
N LYS A 9 -26.27 -19.23 -52.40
CA LYS A 9 -25.62 -17.94 -52.11
C LYS A 9 -26.31 -17.27 -50.90
N TYR A 10 -26.22 -17.84 -49.70
CA TYR A 10 -26.65 -17.12 -48.49
C TYR A 10 -25.73 -17.48 -47.34
N GLY A 11 -25.00 -16.49 -46.87
CA GLY A 11 -24.08 -16.59 -45.74
C GLY A 11 -23.55 -15.21 -45.44
N LEU A 12 -24.45 -14.29 -45.10
CA LEU A 12 -24.11 -12.98 -44.55
C LEU A 12 -23.38 -13.26 -43.22
N VAL A 13 -22.06 -13.16 -43.22
CA VAL A 13 -21.24 -13.31 -42.01
C VAL A 13 -21.40 -12.03 -41.20
N CYS A 14 -22.35 -12.01 -40.27
CA CYS A 14 -22.35 -11.04 -39.17
C CYS A 14 -21.24 -11.42 -38.19
N LEU A 15 -20.03 -10.89 -38.42
CA LEU A 15 -18.97 -10.88 -37.41
C LEU A 15 -19.40 -9.91 -36.30
N ALA A 16 -20.18 -10.40 -35.33
CA ALA A 16 -20.50 -9.64 -34.14
C ALA A 16 -19.21 -9.46 -33.32
N LEU A 17 -18.70 -8.22 -33.30
CA LEU A 17 -17.62 -7.76 -32.46
C LEU A 17 -18.02 -7.92 -30.98
N LEU A 18 -17.61 -9.02 -30.36
CA LEU A 18 -17.55 -9.16 -28.91
C LEU A 18 -16.33 -8.37 -28.39
N PHE A 19 -16.47 -7.04 -28.30
CA PHE A 19 -15.62 -6.28 -27.39
C PHE A 19 -16.09 -6.59 -25.97
N LEU A 20 -15.54 -7.66 -25.39
CA LEU A 20 -15.53 -7.85 -23.94
C LEU A 20 -14.79 -6.66 -23.37
N GLY A 21 -15.54 -5.71 -22.81
CA GLY A 21 -14.97 -4.63 -22.02
C GLY A 21 -14.15 -5.25 -20.90
N THR A 22 -12.83 -5.14 -20.99
CA THR A 22 -11.95 -5.34 -19.84
C THR A 22 -12.25 -4.21 -18.87
N GLY A 23 -13.17 -4.43 -17.94
CA GLY A 23 -13.24 -3.59 -16.76
C GLY A 23 -11.86 -3.66 -16.11
N ALA A 24 -11.22 -2.50 -15.89
CA ALA A 24 -10.03 -2.44 -15.06
C ALA A 24 -10.45 -2.96 -13.67
N GLN A 25 -10.10 -4.19 -13.36
CA GLN A 25 -10.25 -4.73 -12.01
C GLN A 25 -9.23 -3.96 -11.17
N ALA A 26 -9.71 -3.21 -10.17
CA ALA A 26 -8.79 -2.62 -9.20
C ALA A 26 -8.04 -3.77 -8.52
N ASP A 27 -6.73 -3.61 -8.35
CA ASP A 27 -5.99 -4.51 -7.48
C ASP A 27 -6.64 -4.44 -6.10
N GLU A 28 -6.71 -5.56 -5.38
CA GLU A 28 -7.16 -5.57 -3.99
C GLU A 28 -5.93 -5.49 -3.08
N PRO A 29 -5.95 -4.65 -2.02
CA PRO A 29 -4.86 -4.62 -1.07
C PRO A 29 -4.85 -5.90 -0.22
N ALA A 30 -3.65 -6.38 0.10
CA ALA A 30 -3.45 -7.39 1.12
C ALA A 30 -3.89 -6.87 2.50
N LEU A 31 -4.19 -7.78 3.44
CA LEU A 31 -4.51 -7.42 4.81
C LEU A 31 -3.42 -6.51 5.41
N PHE A 32 -3.84 -5.56 6.25
CA PHE A 32 -2.91 -4.72 6.98
C PHE A 32 -2.04 -5.58 7.91
N THR A 33 -0.77 -5.21 7.98
CA THR A 33 0.20 -5.78 8.93
C THR A 33 1.13 -4.65 9.36
N SER A 34 1.62 -4.69 10.60
CA SER A 34 2.67 -3.80 11.10
C SER A 34 3.77 -4.66 11.73
N ASP A 35 5.01 -4.18 11.70
CA ASP A 35 6.14 -4.78 12.40
C ASP A 35 6.76 -3.80 13.42
N GLY A 36 6.00 -2.76 13.82
CA GLY A 36 6.48 -1.70 14.67
C GLY A 36 7.42 -0.78 13.91
N CYS A 37 8.61 -0.52 14.43
CA CYS A 37 9.59 0.34 13.79
C CYS A 37 10.55 -0.40 12.84
N SER A 38 10.13 -1.55 12.30
CA SER A 38 10.83 -2.46 11.38
C SER A 38 12.31 -2.73 11.72
N LEU A 39 13.22 -1.86 11.27
CA LEU A 39 14.68 -1.98 11.46
C LEU A 39 15.21 -1.02 12.54
N PHE A 40 14.31 -0.51 13.37
CA PHE A 40 14.59 0.41 14.46
C PHE A 40 13.92 -0.14 15.73
N PRO A 41 14.51 0.09 16.93
CA PRO A 41 13.83 -0.29 18.18
C PRO A 41 12.47 0.41 18.30
N ASP A 42 11.50 -0.23 18.94
CA ASP A 42 10.16 0.33 19.17
C ASP A 42 10.12 1.35 20.32
N ALA A 43 11.07 1.21 21.25
CA ALA A 43 11.22 2.06 22.42
C ALA A 43 12.69 2.18 22.85
N SER A 44 12.93 3.06 23.82
CA SER A 44 14.26 3.26 24.40
C SER A 44 14.71 2.04 25.21
N PHE A 45 15.98 1.64 25.04
CA PHE A 45 16.58 0.56 25.84
C PHE A 45 17.04 1.00 27.24
N ILE A 46 17.11 2.30 27.51
CA ILE A 46 17.75 2.88 28.70
C ILE A 46 16.85 3.87 29.46
N GLY A 47 15.60 4.02 29.04
CA GLY A 47 14.61 4.88 29.68
C GLY A 47 13.21 4.58 29.17
N ASP A 48 12.22 5.33 29.63
CA ASP A 48 10.80 4.97 29.45
C ASP A 48 10.16 5.57 28.18
N SER A 49 10.95 6.14 27.27
CA SER A 49 10.43 6.72 26.03
C SER A 49 10.04 5.62 25.03
N ASP A 50 8.80 5.68 24.55
CA ASP A 50 8.22 4.78 23.55
C ASP A 50 7.73 5.59 22.35
N TRP A 51 8.01 5.11 21.14
CA TRP A 51 7.59 5.70 19.87
C TRP A 51 6.96 4.67 18.93
N CYS A 52 6.66 3.46 19.39
CA CYS A 52 6.06 2.40 18.61
C CYS A 52 4.72 2.84 18.01
N SER A 53 3.88 3.54 18.78
CA SER A 53 2.63 4.11 18.28
C SER A 53 2.81 5.07 17.09
N CYS A 54 3.94 5.77 17.00
CA CYS A 54 4.26 6.61 15.84
C CYS A 54 4.58 5.75 14.60
N CYS A 55 5.33 4.65 14.79
CA CYS A 55 5.65 3.71 13.72
C CYS A 55 4.42 2.96 13.23
N TYR A 56 3.54 2.53 14.13
CA TYR A 56 2.29 1.87 13.78
C TYR A 56 1.39 2.73 12.87
N ILE A 57 1.23 4.03 13.19
CA ILE A 57 0.45 4.96 12.36
C ILE A 57 1.14 5.17 10.99
N HIS A 58 2.47 5.23 10.99
CA HIS A 58 3.27 5.36 9.77
C HIS A 58 3.14 4.11 8.88
N ASP A 59 3.12 2.91 9.47
CA ASP A 59 2.88 1.63 8.79
C ASP A 59 1.52 1.60 8.09
N ILE A 60 0.45 2.11 8.71
CA ILE A 60 -0.86 2.22 8.02
C ILE A 60 -0.71 2.99 6.72
N SER A 61 -0.02 4.12 6.77
CA SER A 61 0.19 4.96 5.59
C SER A 61 1.10 4.30 4.56
N TYR A 62 2.13 3.58 5.02
CA TYR A 62 3.07 2.87 4.17
C TYR A 62 2.46 1.63 3.52
N TRP A 63 1.57 0.92 4.22
CA TRP A 63 0.77 -0.16 3.67
C TRP A 63 -0.16 0.39 2.58
N MET A 64 -0.88 1.46 2.91
CA MET A 64 -1.83 2.14 2.01
C MET A 64 -1.15 2.68 0.75
N GLY A 65 0.04 3.25 0.88
CA GLY A 65 0.74 3.88 -0.24
C GLY A 65 0.07 5.17 -0.72
N GLY A 66 0.32 5.55 -1.97
CA GLY A 66 -0.12 6.83 -2.53
C GLY A 66 0.94 7.52 -3.37
N THR A 67 0.82 8.82 -3.51
CA THR A 67 1.74 9.72 -4.22
C THR A 67 3.05 9.94 -3.47
N ALA A 68 4.06 10.49 -4.17
CA ALA A 68 5.34 10.82 -3.55
C ALA A 68 5.21 11.95 -2.52
N GLU A 69 4.29 12.88 -2.75
CA GLU A 69 3.95 13.99 -1.86
C GLU A 69 3.29 13.49 -0.58
N GLN A 70 2.36 12.53 -0.69
CA GLN A 70 1.78 11.86 0.48
C GLN A 70 2.87 11.18 1.31
N ARG A 71 3.75 10.38 0.69
CA ARG A 71 4.87 9.78 1.42
C ARG A 71 5.72 10.82 2.16
N LEU A 72 6.03 11.94 1.51
CA LEU A 72 6.80 13.01 2.14
C LEU A 72 6.09 13.60 3.37
N ALA A 73 4.77 13.79 3.26
CA ALA A 73 3.95 14.28 4.37
C ALA A 73 3.91 13.28 5.53
N GLU A 74 3.71 11.99 5.25
CA GLU A 74 3.63 10.94 6.27
C GLU A 74 4.97 10.71 6.97
N ASP A 75 6.08 10.76 6.24
CA ASP A 75 7.41 10.71 6.83
C ASP A 75 7.67 11.91 7.75
N ALA A 76 7.19 13.11 7.36
CA ALA A 76 7.27 14.29 8.20
C ALA A 76 6.36 14.19 9.45
N ALA A 77 5.20 13.55 9.32
CA ALA A 77 4.30 13.27 10.43
C ALA A 77 4.93 12.29 11.44
N LEU A 78 5.58 11.22 10.97
CA LEU A 78 6.38 10.32 11.82
C LEU A 78 7.41 11.11 12.62
N LYS A 79 8.19 11.97 11.94
CA LYS A 79 9.18 12.84 12.61
C LYS A 79 8.55 13.71 13.70
N ALA A 80 7.41 14.32 13.43
CA ALA A 80 6.71 15.17 14.39
C ALA A 80 6.22 14.35 15.60
N CYS A 81 5.61 13.19 15.37
CA CYS A 81 5.15 12.29 16.42
C CYS A 81 6.31 11.83 17.32
N VAL A 82 7.45 11.44 16.75
CA VAL A 82 8.62 11.02 17.53
C VAL A 82 9.17 12.17 18.38
N ILE A 83 9.17 13.41 17.87
CA ILE A 83 9.55 14.58 18.67
C ILE A 83 8.60 14.76 19.85
N GLU A 84 7.29 14.63 19.63
CA GLU A 84 6.28 14.77 20.67
C GLU A 84 6.45 13.71 21.77
N LYS A 85 6.64 12.44 21.39
CA LYS A 85 6.76 11.32 22.33
C LYS A 85 8.07 11.28 23.12
N THR A 86 9.16 11.77 22.53
CA THR A 86 10.51 11.54 23.08
C THR A 86 11.26 12.82 23.43
N ALA A 87 10.77 13.99 23.01
CA ALA A 87 11.49 15.26 22.99
C ALA A 87 12.82 15.25 22.21
N SER A 88 13.17 14.16 21.53
CA SER A 88 14.46 13.96 20.87
C SER A 88 14.39 14.29 19.38
N LYS A 89 14.78 15.53 19.04
CA LYS A 89 14.89 15.98 17.64
C LYS A 89 15.92 15.16 16.84
N THR A 90 16.98 14.70 17.49
CA THR A 90 18.02 13.88 16.86
C THR A 90 17.47 12.51 16.47
N LEU A 91 16.79 11.83 17.40
CA LEU A 91 16.14 10.54 17.13
C LEU A 91 15.14 10.67 15.97
N ALA A 92 14.24 11.64 16.05
CA ALA A 92 13.24 11.88 15.02
C ALA A 92 13.86 12.19 13.65
N PHE A 93 14.96 12.96 13.61
CA PHE A 93 15.68 13.22 12.37
C PHE A 93 16.31 11.95 11.79
N LEU A 94 16.91 11.10 12.62
CA LEU A 94 17.49 9.83 12.16
C LEU A 94 16.42 8.89 11.60
N MET A 95 15.29 8.73 12.30
CA MET A 95 14.16 7.93 11.84
C MET A 95 13.59 8.47 10.53
N TYR A 96 13.40 9.79 10.41
CA TYR A 96 12.97 10.43 9.17
C TYR A 96 13.90 10.07 8.00
N GLN A 97 15.21 10.23 8.15
CA GLN A 97 16.15 9.90 7.07
C GLN A 97 16.16 8.41 6.75
N GLY A 98 16.02 7.55 7.77
CA GLY A 98 15.86 6.11 7.60
C GLY A 98 14.67 5.77 6.70
N VAL A 99 13.47 6.28 7.01
CA VAL A 99 12.27 6.02 6.20
C VAL A 99 12.33 6.66 4.82
N ARG A 100 12.99 7.82 4.65
CA ARG A 100 13.20 8.45 3.33
C ARG A 100 14.04 7.58 2.40
N VAL A 101 15.06 6.90 2.93
CA VAL A 101 15.96 6.05 2.14
C VAL A 101 15.42 4.63 2.00
N GLY A 102 15.08 3.97 3.11
CA GLY A 102 14.70 2.55 3.15
C GLY A 102 13.25 2.29 2.74
N GLY A 103 12.35 3.26 2.93
CA GLY A 103 10.91 3.13 2.69
C GLY A 103 10.47 3.34 1.24
N THR A 104 11.40 3.44 0.30
CA THR A 104 11.06 3.74 -1.09
C THR A 104 10.35 2.56 -1.77
N PRO A 105 9.36 2.78 -2.64
CA PRO A 105 8.64 1.68 -3.30
C PRO A 105 9.51 0.88 -4.27
N TYR A 106 10.73 1.34 -4.56
CA TYR A 106 11.67 0.67 -5.46
C TYR A 106 12.55 -0.37 -4.76
N LEU A 107 12.55 -0.45 -3.43
CA LEU A 107 13.22 -1.52 -2.70
C LEU A 107 12.25 -2.66 -2.40
N ASN A 108 12.73 -3.89 -2.45
CA ASN A 108 11.95 -5.07 -2.10
C ASN A 108 12.00 -5.33 -0.58
N THR A 109 11.59 -4.34 0.21
CA THR A 109 11.46 -4.45 1.67
C THR A 109 10.00 -4.73 2.05
N SER A 110 9.78 -5.38 3.20
CA SER A 110 8.44 -5.63 3.74
C SER A 110 7.71 -4.34 4.12
N PHE A 111 8.44 -3.29 4.48
CA PHE A 111 7.96 -1.98 4.90
C PHE A 111 8.12 -0.91 3.81
N ARG A 112 8.12 -1.27 2.53
CA ARG A 112 8.21 -0.27 1.44
C ARG A 112 6.91 0.53 1.33
N TRP A 113 6.98 1.75 0.78
CA TRP A 113 5.75 2.47 0.40
C TRP A 113 4.85 1.63 -0.53
N GLY A 114 3.56 1.55 -0.18
CA GLY A 114 2.53 0.73 -0.81
C GLY A 114 2.72 -0.78 -0.62
N TYR A 115 3.27 -1.25 0.51
CA TYR A 115 3.51 -2.69 0.71
C TYR A 115 2.22 -3.54 0.81
N GLY A 116 1.06 -2.90 1.03
CA GLY A 116 -0.25 -3.56 0.92
C GLY A 116 -0.61 -3.99 -0.50
N TRP A 117 0.15 -3.58 -1.50
CA TRP A 117 -0.15 -3.81 -2.92
C TRP A 117 0.94 -4.60 -3.61
N GLU A 118 0.67 -5.04 -4.85
CA GLU A 118 1.69 -5.61 -5.71
C GLU A 118 2.90 -4.67 -5.91
N TYR A 119 4.09 -5.26 -6.01
CA TYR A 119 5.36 -4.52 -6.06
C TYR A 119 5.44 -3.51 -7.21
N ALA A 120 4.65 -3.70 -8.28
CA ALA A 120 4.60 -2.83 -9.44
C ALA A 120 3.86 -1.49 -9.21
N ARG A 121 3.05 -1.36 -8.14
CA ARG A 121 2.19 -0.17 -7.91
C ARG A 121 2.98 1.15 -7.82
N LYS A 122 4.10 1.14 -7.08
CA LYS A 122 4.96 2.31 -6.84
C LYS A 122 4.18 3.53 -6.31
N TYR A 123 4.43 4.72 -6.89
CA TYR A 123 3.75 5.95 -6.53
C TYR A 123 2.50 6.14 -7.39
N GLN A 124 1.35 5.83 -6.83
CA GLN A 124 0.05 6.02 -7.47
C GLN A 124 -0.99 6.42 -6.43
N PRO A 125 -1.83 7.44 -6.71
CA PRO A 125 -2.93 7.76 -5.84
C PRO A 125 -3.92 6.60 -5.79
N LEU A 126 -4.60 6.43 -4.67
CA LEU A 126 -5.72 5.49 -4.58
C LEU A 126 -6.91 6.03 -5.38
N THR A 127 -7.57 5.13 -6.11
CA THR A 127 -8.92 5.37 -6.63
C THR A 127 -9.94 5.37 -5.48
N ALA A 128 -11.14 5.88 -5.73
CA ALA A 128 -12.21 5.86 -4.71
C ALA A 128 -12.58 4.43 -4.27
N LEU A 129 -12.48 3.45 -5.17
CA LEU A 129 -12.73 2.04 -4.84
C LEU A 129 -11.63 1.48 -3.93
N GLU A 130 -10.37 1.72 -4.29
CA GLU A 130 -9.22 1.27 -3.49
C GLU A 130 -9.20 1.93 -2.10
N GLN A 131 -9.54 3.22 -2.03
CA GLN A 131 -9.70 3.89 -0.74
C GLN A 131 -10.78 3.21 0.11
N SER A 132 -11.93 2.87 -0.48
CA SER A 132 -12.99 2.16 0.25
C SER A 132 -12.56 0.77 0.74
N GLN A 133 -11.71 0.05 -0.01
CA GLN A 133 -11.16 -1.25 0.40
C GLN A 133 -10.18 -1.09 1.55
N VAL A 134 -9.28 -0.11 1.44
CA VAL A 134 -8.33 0.27 2.50
C VAL A 134 -9.07 0.62 3.80
N ASP A 135 -10.10 1.47 3.72
CA ASP A 135 -10.88 1.89 4.87
C ASP A 135 -11.60 0.72 5.55
N ALA A 136 -12.13 -0.22 4.75
CA ALA A 136 -12.78 -1.42 5.27
C ALA A 136 -11.78 -2.31 6.04
N LEU A 137 -10.59 -2.54 5.48
CA LEU A 137 -9.56 -3.36 6.11
C LEU A 137 -9.02 -2.73 7.42
N ILE A 138 -8.82 -1.41 7.45
CA ILE A 138 -8.43 -0.70 8.69
C ILE A 138 -9.54 -0.78 9.75
N ALA A 139 -10.81 -0.77 9.34
CA ALA A 139 -11.93 -0.89 10.27
C ALA A 139 -12.10 -2.31 10.82
N GLU A 140 -11.73 -3.33 10.05
CA GLU A 140 -11.80 -4.74 10.43
C GLU A 140 -10.62 -5.20 11.30
N ASP A 141 -9.44 -4.59 11.12
CA ASP A 141 -8.25 -4.83 11.94
C ASP A 141 -8.00 -3.63 12.88
N PRO A 142 -8.72 -3.53 14.02
CA PRO A 142 -8.46 -2.49 15.00
C PRO A 142 -6.99 -2.60 15.42
N PRO A 143 -6.31 -1.47 15.67
CA PRO A 143 -4.87 -1.45 15.86
C PRO A 143 -4.48 -2.55 16.80
N SER A 144 -3.67 -3.49 16.31
CA SER A 144 -3.19 -4.60 17.11
C SER A 144 -2.33 -4.00 18.21
N VAL A 145 -2.99 -3.63 19.31
CA VAL A 145 -2.42 -3.11 20.55
C VAL A 145 -1.33 -4.07 21.06
N ALA A 146 -1.25 -5.30 20.55
CA ALA A 146 -0.20 -6.27 20.82
C ALA A 146 1.19 -5.97 20.21
N ILE A 147 1.34 -5.11 19.20
CA ILE A 147 2.67 -4.86 18.60
C ILE A 147 3.53 -3.93 19.47
N CYS A 148 2.89 -2.97 20.14
CA CYS A 148 3.57 -1.91 20.89
C CYS A 148 3.52 -2.08 22.41
N ASN A 149 3.22 -3.28 22.92
CA ASN A 149 3.17 -3.59 24.36
C ASN A 149 4.06 -4.78 24.74
#